data_AF-A0A1B9LWF0-F1
#
_entry.id   AF-A0A1B9LWF0-F1
#
_cell.length_a   1.000
_cell.length_b   1.000
_cell.length_c   1.000
_cell.angle_alpha   90.00
_cell.angle_beta   90.00
_cell.angle_gamma   90.00
#
_symmetry.space_group_name_H-M   'P 1'
#
loop_
_entity.id
_entity.type
_entity.pdbx_description
1 polymer ?
#
loop_
_entity_poly.entity_id
_entity_poly.type
_entity_poly.pdbx_seq_one_letter_code
_entity_poly.pdbx_strand_id
1 'polypeptide(L)'
;MRKNNLFLYTCIISSTLLINGCDDKKTSDKKSLPQLPTAVINSYLFHTEPELLPFSKMIKQQHIQGSSTKIINYNDKGFVANYDLEGLHGEINYDTAKYSYGMGDTRNVYDITFDSSQNILGMKNNENDIVASSEFDEQDRLVETTLSHFAENNIIFNSKIIYDNNRVELVLYNAYIPVDEKTKFPVLAQEKEFVYNANNQLEKTIIKTFKLSSNGDIIINDKNEQEVELIETCTYSDYNPNSDWTKAVCITTGDESKTVNLTRTIQYN
;
A
#
# COMPACT_ATOMS: atom_id res chain seq x y z
N MET A 1 46.39 76.00 -14.48
CA MET A 1 46.05 75.41 -13.16
C MET A 1 45.63 73.96 -13.38
N ARG A 2 46.31 73.02 -12.70
CA ARG A 2 45.94 71.64 -12.27
C ARG A 2 45.03 70.79 -13.19
N LYS A 3 45.28 69.52 -13.50
CA LYS A 3 46.34 68.52 -13.21
C LYS A 3 46.09 67.34 -14.19
N ASN A 4 47.18 66.66 -14.58
CA ASN A 4 47.23 65.43 -15.38
C ASN A 4 46.32 64.30 -14.86
N ASN A 5 45.87 63.42 -15.76
CA ASN A 5 46.32 62.02 -15.78
C ASN A 5 46.05 61.33 -17.12
N LEU A 6 47.14 60.81 -17.68
CA LEU A 6 47.25 59.81 -18.75
C LEU A 6 46.64 58.48 -18.28
N PHE A 7 46.05 57.68 -19.18
CA PHE A 7 46.53 56.33 -19.54
C PHE A 7 45.63 55.67 -20.61
N LEU A 8 46.26 55.16 -21.67
CA LEU A 8 45.76 54.19 -22.66
C LEU A 8 45.15 52.96 -21.96
N TYR A 9 44.28 52.20 -22.63
CA TYR A 9 44.52 50.76 -22.93
C TYR A 9 43.39 50.12 -23.78
N THR A 10 43.80 49.63 -24.96
CA THR A 10 43.45 48.37 -25.65
C THR A 10 42.00 47.90 -25.80
N CYS A 11 41.59 47.81 -27.07
CA CYS A 11 40.67 46.81 -27.60
C CYS A 11 41.17 45.39 -27.31
N ILE A 12 40.31 44.53 -26.77
CA ILE A 12 40.43 43.07 -26.89
C ILE A 12 39.07 42.54 -27.33
N ILE A 13 39.04 42.09 -28.58
CA ILE A 13 37.97 41.30 -29.19
C ILE A 13 38.09 39.91 -28.59
N SER A 14 37.14 39.53 -27.73
CA SER A 14 37.09 38.17 -27.16
C SER A 14 36.26 37.29 -28.09
N SER A 15 36.97 36.41 -28.80
CA SER A 15 36.44 35.32 -29.60
C SER A 15 35.81 34.27 -28.69
N THR A 16 34.48 34.11 -28.73
CA THR A 16 33.81 32.94 -28.14
C THR A 16 34.04 31.72 -29.04
N LEU A 17 34.95 30.84 -28.61
CA LEU A 17 35.02 29.46 -29.10
C LEU A 17 33.73 28.73 -28.71
N LEU A 18 32.93 28.34 -29.70
CA LEU A 18 31.87 27.35 -29.55
C LEU A 18 32.50 25.97 -29.49
N ILE A 19 32.63 25.43 -28.29
CA ILE A 19 32.92 24.01 -28.07
C ILE A 19 31.59 23.28 -28.29
N ASN A 20 31.46 22.61 -29.44
CA ASN A 20 30.41 21.62 -29.68
C ASN A 20 30.69 20.40 -28.77
N GLY A 21 30.10 20.40 -27.58
CA GLY A 21 29.87 19.18 -26.82
C GLY A 21 28.67 18.46 -27.43
N CYS A 22 28.90 17.27 -27.98
CA CYS A 22 27.84 16.29 -28.23
C CYS A 22 27.26 15.90 -26.87
N ASP A 23 26.23 16.62 -26.44
CA ASP A 23 25.38 16.19 -25.35
C ASP A 23 24.53 15.05 -25.91
N ASP A 24 24.92 13.81 -25.60
CA ASP A 24 24.05 12.63 -25.65
C ASP A 24 22.88 12.86 -24.68
N LYS A 25 21.92 13.70 -25.11
CA LYS A 25 20.59 13.70 -24.54
C LYS A 25 19.96 12.37 -24.92
N LYS A 26 20.19 11.36 -24.07
CA LYS A 26 19.22 10.30 -23.86
C LYS A 26 17.90 11.00 -23.54
N THR A 27 17.06 11.16 -24.56
CA THR A 27 15.63 11.35 -24.38
C THR A 27 15.15 10.15 -23.59
N SER A 28 15.03 10.35 -22.28
CA SER A 28 14.24 9.47 -21.45
C SER A 28 12.80 9.69 -21.89
N ASP A 29 12.38 8.95 -22.91
CA ASP A 29 10.98 8.62 -23.11
C ASP A 29 10.59 7.72 -21.92
N LYS A 30 10.49 8.31 -20.74
CA LYS A 30 9.63 7.80 -19.67
C LYS A 30 8.23 7.90 -20.26
N LYS A 31 7.83 6.89 -21.03
CA LYS A 31 6.42 6.60 -21.26
C LYS A 31 5.79 6.62 -19.88
N SER A 32 5.03 7.67 -19.58
CA SER A 32 4.26 7.73 -18.35
C SER A 32 3.37 6.48 -18.36
N LEU A 33 3.64 5.55 -17.45
CA LEU A 33 2.75 4.41 -17.25
C LEU A 33 1.34 4.97 -17.03
N PRO A 34 0.30 4.40 -17.66
CA PRO A 34 -1.07 4.80 -17.38
C PRO A 34 -1.29 4.72 -15.87
N GLN A 35 -1.53 5.85 -15.22
CA GLN A 35 -1.85 5.87 -13.80
C GLN A 35 -3.32 5.56 -13.64
N LEU A 36 -3.61 4.53 -12.84
CA LEU A 36 -4.97 4.27 -12.38
C LEU A 36 -5.46 5.46 -11.56
N PRO A 37 -6.78 5.75 -11.58
CA PRO A 37 -7.33 6.79 -10.71
C PRO A 37 -6.98 6.52 -9.24
N THR A 38 -6.60 7.55 -8.49
CA THR A 38 -6.22 7.42 -7.06
C THR A 38 -7.31 6.73 -6.24
N ALA A 39 -8.58 7.05 -6.49
CA ALA A 39 -9.70 6.40 -5.80
C ALA A 39 -9.78 4.89 -6.05
N VAL A 40 -9.40 4.43 -7.25
CA VAL A 40 -9.31 2.99 -7.55
C VAL A 40 -8.21 2.39 -6.68
N ILE A 41 -7.02 2.99 -6.63
CA ILE A 41 -5.92 2.52 -5.77
C ILE A 41 -6.35 2.47 -4.29
N ASN A 42 -7.01 3.51 -3.79
CA ASN A 42 -7.49 3.57 -2.41
C ASN A 42 -8.49 2.44 -2.09
N SER A 43 -9.39 2.10 -3.02
CA SER A 43 -10.31 0.97 -2.85
C SER A 43 -9.56 -0.36 -2.66
N TYR A 44 -8.49 -0.60 -3.43
CA TYR A 44 -7.66 -1.79 -3.23
C TYR A 44 -6.94 -1.77 -1.88
N LEU A 45 -6.35 -0.64 -1.50
CA LEU A 45 -5.60 -0.51 -0.26
C LEU A 45 -6.48 -0.62 0.99
N PHE A 46 -7.75 -0.21 0.91
CA PHE A 46 -8.68 -0.37 2.02
C PHE A 46 -9.17 -1.82 2.16
N HIS A 47 -9.51 -2.50 1.06
CA HIS A 47 -10.19 -3.79 1.10
C HIS A 47 -9.29 -5.01 0.96
N THR A 48 -8.08 -4.83 0.42
CA THR A 48 -7.19 -5.93 0.03
C THR A 48 -5.74 -5.63 0.45
N GLU A 49 -4.78 -6.30 -0.17
CA GLU A 49 -3.35 -6.17 0.14
C GLU A 49 -2.66 -5.36 -0.98
N PRO A 50 -1.67 -4.48 -0.67
CA PRO A 50 -1.05 -3.64 -1.68
C PRO A 50 -0.36 -4.40 -2.82
N GLU A 51 0.10 -5.64 -2.59
CA GLU A 51 0.65 -6.50 -3.64
C GLU A 51 -0.36 -6.93 -4.70
N LEU A 52 -1.65 -6.78 -4.43
CA LEU A 52 -2.74 -7.11 -5.36
C LEU A 52 -3.15 -5.91 -6.22
N LEU A 53 -2.54 -4.75 -6.02
CA LEU A 53 -2.73 -3.58 -6.86
C LEU A 53 -2.42 -3.91 -8.34
N PRO A 54 -3.20 -3.37 -9.30
CA PRO A 54 -2.87 -3.53 -10.70
C PRO A 54 -1.70 -2.63 -11.07
N PHE A 55 -0.80 -3.12 -11.91
CA PHE A 55 0.34 -2.36 -12.37
C PHE A 55 -0.07 -1.22 -13.31
N SER A 56 -1.03 -1.45 -14.21
CA SER A 56 -1.41 -0.46 -15.23
C SER A 56 -2.84 -0.53 -15.75
N LYS A 57 -3.54 -1.66 -15.56
CA LYS A 57 -4.84 -1.89 -16.16
C LYS A 57 -5.87 -2.30 -15.10
N MET A 58 -7.07 -1.73 -15.18
CA MET A 58 -8.18 -2.09 -14.31
C MET A 58 -8.48 -3.59 -14.44
N ILE A 59 -8.65 -4.21 -13.28
CA ILE A 59 -8.93 -5.63 -13.15
C ILE A 59 -10.43 -5.80 -12.98
N LYS A 60 -10.98 -6.85 -13.60
CA LYS A 60 -12.36 -7.32 -13.40
C LYS A 60 -12.45 -8.33 -12.26
N GLN A 61 -11.50 -9.26 -12.23
CA GLN A 61 -11.42 -10.32 -11.23
C GLN A 61 -9.97 -10.76 -11.01
N GLN A 62 -9.65 -11.10 -9.76
CA GLN A 62 -8.45 -11.83 -9.39
C GLN A 62 -8.82 -13.14 -8.73
N HIS A 63 -8.07 -14.18 -9.04
CA HIS A 63 -8.16 -15.47 -8.39
C HIS A 63 -6.74 -15.90 -8.00
N ILE A 64 -6.49 -16.00 -6.69
CA ILE A 64 -5.20 -16.42 -6.13
C ILE A 64 -5.36 -17.81 -5.50
N GLN A 65 -4.55 -18.75 -5.95
CA GLN A 65 -4.54 -20.14 -5.49
C GLN A 65 -3.25 -20.44 -4.73
N GLY A 66 -3.37 -21.00 -3.54
CA GLY A 66 -2.27 -21.44 -2.69
C GLY A 66 -2.69 -22.59 -1.78
N SER A 67 -2.45 -22.46 -0.46
CA SER A 67 -3.06 -23.36 0.54
C SER A 67 -4.58 -23.19 0.64
N SER A 68 -5.06 -22.01 0.26
CA SER A 68 -6.44 -21.55 0.23
C SER A 68 -6.72 -20.94 -1.14
N THR A 69 -7.98 -20.67 -1.44
CA THR A 69 -8.38 -19.92 -2.62
C THR A 69 -8.88 -18.55 -2.20
N LYS A 70 -8.36 -17.50 -2.83
CA LYS A 70 -8.81 -16.11 -2.68
C LYS A 70 -9.43 -15.64 -4.00
N ILE A 71 -10.60 -15.00 -3.95
CA ILE A 71 -11.29 -14.44 -5.12
C ILE A 71 -11.64 -12.99 -4.82
N ILE A 72 -11.32 -12.08 -5.74
CA ILE A 72 -11.65 -10.65 -5.61
C ILE A 72 -12.29 -10.19 -6.91
N ASN A 73 -13.45 -9.55 -6.81
CA ASN A 73 -14.22 -9.02 -7.93
C ASN A 73 -14.28 -7.50 -7.85
N TYR A 74 -14.25 -6.88 -9.02
CA TYR A 74 -14.24 -5.43 -9.19
C TYR A 74 -15.42 -5.00 -10.04
N ASN A 75 -15.94 -3.81 -9.78
CA ASN A 75 -16.99 -3.23 -10.61
C ASN A 75 -16.41 -2.62 -11.90
N ASP A 76 -17.29 -2.15 -12.78
CA ASP A 76 -16.89 -1.59 -14.09
C ASP A 76 -16.04 -0.31 -13.98
N LYS A 77 -16.02 0.34 -12.79
CA LYS A 77 -15.15 1.48 -12.49
C LYS A 77 -13.79 1.06 -11.91
N GLY A 78 -13.56 -0.24 -11.70
CA GLY A 78 -12.34 -0.80 -11.14
C GLY A 78 -12.28 -0.82 -9.61
N PHE A 79 -13.34 -0.42 -8.89
CA PHE A 79 -13.36 -0.51 -7.43
C PHE A 79 -13.62 -1.94 -6.95
N VAL A 80 -13.06 -2.33 -5.80
CA VAL A 80 -13.36 -3.62 -5.16
C VAL A 80 -14.85 -3.67 -4.86
N ALA A 81 -15.53 -4.68 -5.41
CA ALA A 81 -16.97 -4.88 -5.27
C ALA A 81 -17.29 -6.00 -4.27
N ASN A 82 -16.54 -7.10 -4.30
CA ASN A 82 -16.62 -8.14 -3.29
C ASN A 82 -15.37 -9.01 -3.31
N TYR A 83 -15.15 -9.74 -2.23
CA TYR A 83 -14.05 -10.68 -2.11
C TYR A 83 -14.39 -11.85 -1.18
N ASP A 84 -13.66 -12.93 -1.39
CA ASP A 84 -13.52 -14.07 -0.47
C ASP A 84 -12.02 -14.28 -0.25
N LEU A 85 -11.57 -13.98 0.97
CA LEU A 85 -10.19 -14.14 1.40
C LEU A 85 -10.16 -15.22 2.48
N GLU A 86 -10.17 -16.49 2.05
CA GLU A 86 -10.08 -17.65 2.94
C GLU A 86 -11.28 -17.79 3.88
N GLY A 87 -12.49 -17.56 3.36
CA GLY A 87 -13.75 -17.63 4.12
C GLY A 87 -14.14 -16.30 4.77
N LEU A 88 -13.28 -15.28 4.72
CA LEU A 88 -13.64 -13.90 5.02
C LEU A 88 -14.27 -13.26 3.80
N HIS A 89 -15.57 -12.97 3.88
CA HIS A 89 -16.35 -12.41 2.80
C HIS A 89 -16.58 -10.92 3.03
N GLY A 90 -16.26 -10.10 2.02
CA GLY A 90 -16.58 -8.68 1.98
C GLY A 90 -17.41 -8.35 0.74
N GLU A 91 -18.41 -7.48 0.86
CA GLU A 91 -19.22 -6.98 -0.24
C GLU A 91 -19.49 -5.48 -0.07
N ILE A 92 -19.20 -4.70 -1.11
CA ILE A 92 -19.32 -3.25 -1.13
C ILE A 92 -20.39 -2.87 -2.14
N ASN A 93 -21.44 -2.19 -1.67
CA ASN A 93 -22.41 -1.55 -2.55
C ASN A 93 -22.20 -0.03 -2.53
N TYR A 94 -21.62 0.50 -3.61
CA TYR A 94 -21.33 1.92 -3.76
C TYR A 94 -22.58 2.78 -4.00
N ASP A 95 -23.68 2.19 -4.48
CA ASP A 95 -24.92 2.92 -4.76
C ASP A 95 -25.77 3.09 -3.49
N THR A 96 -25.80 2.06 -2.64
CA THR A 96 -26.53 2.08 -1.36
C THR A 96 -25.64 2.48 -0.17
N ALA A 97 -24.34 2.67 -0.39
CA ALA A 97 -23.35 2.96 0.63
C ALA A 97 -23.36 1.95 1.78
N LYS A 98 -23.37 0.65 1.44
CA LYS A 98 -23.36 -0.44 2.41
C LYS A 98 -22.14 -1.33 2.25
N TYR A 99 -21.57 -1.74 3.37
CA TYR A 99 -20.51 -2.74 3.44
C TYR A 99 -21.00 -3.96 4.22
N SER A 100 -20.95 -5.14 3.62
CA SER A 100 -21.20 -6.39 4.34
C SER A 100 -19.89 -7.13 4.54
N TYR A 101 -19.60 -7.57 5.77
CA TYR A 101 -18.38 -8.29 6.09
C TYR A 101 -18.63 -9.38 7.13
N GLY A 102 -17.98 -10.54 6.94
CA GLY A 102 -17.96 -11.57 7.97
C GLY A 102 -17.39 -12.91 7.49
N MET A 103 -17.57 -13.95 8.30
CA MET A 103 -17.01 -15.27 8.07
C MET A 103 -18.10 -16.34 8.20
N GLY A 104 -18.19 -17.25 7.24
CA GLY A 104 -19.25 -18.27 7.20
C GLY A 104 -20.65 -17.64 7.16
N ASP A 105 -21.53 -18.04 8.08
CA ASP A 105 -22.91 -17.54 8.16
C ASP A 105 -23.04 -16.19 8.88
N THR A 106 -21.99 -15.74 9.57
CA THR A 106 -22.00 -14.45 10.28
C THR A 106 -21.69 -13.33 9.29
N ARG A 107 -22.63 -12.39 9.11
CA ARG A 107 -22.44 -11.18 8.31
C ARG A 107 -22.89 -9.95 9.07
N ASN A 108 -21.96 -9.02 9.24
CA ASN A 108 -22.22 -7.68 9.74
C ASN A 108 -22.42 -6.73 8.56
N VAL A 109 -23.30 -5.75 8.74
CA VAL A 109 -23.57 -4.73 7.73
C VAL A 109 -23.26 -3.36 8.33
N TYR A 110 -22.59 -2.54 7.53
CA TYR A 110 -22.15 -1.21 7.91
C TYR A 110 -22.62 -0.16 6.91
N ASP A 111 -22.95 1.02 7.41
CA ASP A 111 -23.15 2.23 6.61
C ASP A 111 -21.82 2.85 6.26
N ILE A 112 -21.58 3.11 4.98
CA ILE A 112 -20.34 3.72 4.48
C ILE A 112 -20.57 5.22 4.27
N THR A 113 -19.60 6.03 4.68
CA THR A 113 -19.51 7.42 4.23
C THR A 113 -18.44 7.52 3.16
N PHE A 114 -18.84 7.94 1.96
CA PHE A 114 -17.93 8.19 0.84
C PHE A 114 -17.63 9.68 0.65
N ASP A 115 -16.48 9.99 0.08
CA ASP A 115 -16.23 11.30 -0.54
C ASP A 115 -16.81 11.38 -1.98
N SER A 116 -16.60 12.50 -2.66
CA SER A 116 -17.06 12.69 -4.05
C SER A 116 -16.42 11.76 -5.07
N SER A 117 -15.24 11.21 -4.73
CA SER A 117 -14.47 10.29 -5.58
C SER A 117 -14.74 8.81 -5.25
N GLN A 118 -15.67 8.55 -4.32
CA GLN A 118 -16.02 7.22 -3.80
C GLN A 118 -14.92 6.58 -2.94
N ASN A 119 -14.00 7.37 -2.37
CA ASN A 119 -13.14 6.90 -1.29
C ASN A 119 -13.94 6.71 -0.02
N ILE A 120 -13.63 5.66 0.74
CA ILE A 120 -14.25 5.41 2.05
C ILE A 120 -13.64 6.37 3.07
N LEU A 121 -14.45 7.28 3.62
CA LEU A 121 -14.06 8.15 4.73
C LEU A 121 -14.21 7.43 6.07
N GLY A 122 -15.22 6.56 6.17
CA GLY A 122 -15.45 5.75 7.36
C GLY A 122 -16.70 4.88 7.24
N MET A 123 -16.92 4.06 8.27
CA MET A 123 -18.05 3.15 8.36
C MET A 123 -18.71 3.21 9.74
N LYS A 124 -20.02 2.95 9.79
CA LYS A 124 -20.79 2.85 11.03
C LYS A 124 -21.55 1.54 11.14
N ASN A 125 -21.66 0.99 12.34
CA ASN A 125 -22.54 -0.16 12.61
C ASN A 125 -24.02 0.28 12.74
N ASN A 126 -24.91 -0.67 13.00
CA ASN A 126 -26.34 -0.41 13.20
C ASN A 126 -26.65 0.43 14.46
N GLU A 127 -25.71 0.54 15.39
CA GLU A 127 -25.80 1.38 16.60
C GLU A 127 -25.31 2.81 16.35
N ASN A 128 -24.84 3.11 15.13
CA ASN A 128 -24.19 4.35 14.69
C ASN A 128 -22.78 4.59 15.25
N ASP A 129 -22.15 3.59 15.85
CA ASP A 129 -20.75 3.67 16.27
C ASP A 129 -19.85 3.68 15.04
N ILE A 130 -18.81 4.51 15.07
CA ILE A 130 -17.78 4.56 14.03
C ILE A 130 -16.90 3.32 14.19
N VAL A 131 -16.93 2.45 13.18
CA VAL A 131 -16.15 1.20 13.18
C VAL A 131 -14.98 1.21 12.20
N ALA A 132 -14.96 2.16 11.28
CA ALA A 132 -13.82 2.39 10.41
C ALA A 132 -13.64 3.88 10.15
N SER A 133 -12.40 4.32 10.04
CA SER A 133 -12.03 5.67 9.58
C SER A 133 -10.81 5.61 8.69
N SER A 134 -10.70 6.58 7.79
CA SER A 134 -9.59 6.69 6.84
C SER A 134 -9.03 8.10 6.80
N GLU A 135 -7.72 8.20 6.62
CA GLU A 135 -7.02 9.46 6.39
C GLU A 135 -6.32 9.45 5.04
N PHE A 136 -6.29 10.61 4.39
CA PHE A 136 -5.75 10.81 3.06
C PHE A 136 -4.72 11.94 3.08
N ASP A 137 -3.70 11.84 2.24
CA ASP A 137 -2.73 12.93 2.05
C ASP A 137 -3.22 14.00 1.07
N GLU A 138 -2.39 15.01 0.83
CA GLU A 138 -2.68 16.12 -0.09
C GLU A 138 -2.86 15.70 -1.56
N GLN A 139 -2.52 14.45 -1.91
CA GLN A 139 -2.69 13.85 -3.24
C GLN A 139 -3.90 12.91 -3.28
N ASP A 140 -4.75 12.96 -2.27
CA ASP A 140 -5.92 12.09 -2.04
C ASP A 140 -5.56 10.60 -1.92
N ARG A 141 -4.31 10.26 -1.58
CA ARG A 141 -3.89 8.86 -1.39
C ARG A 141 -4.19 8.43 0.04
N LEU A 142 -4.74 7.23 0.20
CA LEU A 142 -4.98 6.63 1.51
C LEU A 142 -3.65 6.46 2.25
N VAL A 143 -3.52 7.08 3.43
CA VAL A 143 -2.32 7.00 4.28
C VAL A 143 -2.57 6.31 5.60
N GLU A 144 -3.82 6.25 6.06
CA GLU A 144 -4.15 5.57 7.31
C GLU A 144 -5.55 4.97 7.27
N THR A 145 -5.69 3.77 7.84
CA THR A 145 -7.00 3.19 8.18
C THR A 145 -7.00 2.77 9.65
N THR A 146 -8.12 3.02 10.32
CA THR A 146 -8.38 2.48 11.64
C THR A 146 -9.69 1.71 11.61
N LEU A 147 -9.67 0.45 12.02
CA LEU A 147 -10.85 -0.40 12.18
C LEU A 147 -11.04 -0.66 13.68
N SER A 148 -12.11 -0.13 14.27
CA SER A 148 -12.42 -0.26 15.70
C SER A 148 -13.75 -0.98 15.86
N HIS A 149 -13.88 -1.97 16.75
CA HIS A 149 -15.15 -2.70 16.93
C HIS A 149 -15.68 -3.31 15.61
N PHE A 150 -14.79 -3.54 14.65
CA PHE A 150 -15.12 -4.05 13.33
C PHE A 150 -15.34 -5.56 13.41
N ALA A 151 -16.38 -6.06 12.72
CA ALA A 151 -16.87 -7.42 12.85
C ALA A 151 -17.19 -7.86 14.30
N GLU A 152 -17.65 -6.93 15.13
CA GLU A 152 -17.96 -7.14 16.56
C GLU A 152 -16.74 -7.58 17.41
N ASN A 153 -15.53 -7.37 16.89
CA ASN A 153 -14.30 -7.67 17.61
C ASN A 153 -13.83 -6.45 18.42
N ASN A 154 -13.43 -6.65 19.67
CA ASN A 154 -12.86 -5.58 20.50
C ASN A 154 -11.42 -5.20 20.11
N ILE A 155 -10.82 -5.81 19.08
CA ILE A 155 -9.50 -5.40 18.60
C ILE A 155 -9.64 -4.18 17.69
N ILE A 156 -8.80 -3.19 17.93
CA ILE A 156 -8.63 -2.04 17.05
C ILE A 156 -7.39 -2.28 16.19
N PHE A 157 -7.59 -2.29 14.87
CA PHE A 157 -6.53 -2.38 13.89
C PHE A 157 -6.22 -1.00 13.34
N ASN A 158 -4.94 -0.70 13.21
CA ASN A 158 -4.45 0.51 12.57
C ASN A 158 -3.46 0.10 11.47
N SER A 159 -3.62 0.66 10.28
CA SER A 159 -2.64 0.53 9.21
C SER A 159 -2.20 1.90 8.74
N LYS A 160 -0.89 2.10 8.58
CA LYS A 160 -0.30 3.33 8.05
C LYS A 160 0.51 3.03 6.81
N ILE A 161 0.23 3.74 5.73
CA ILE A 161 0.80 3.52 4.41
C ILE A 161 1.79 4.66 4.11
N ILE A 162 3.03 4.29 3.81
CA ILE A 162 4.09 5.23 3.47
C ILE A 162 4.45 5.02 2.01
N TYR A 163 4.58 6.13 1.29
CA TYR A 163 4.82 6.13 -0.15
C TYR A 163 6.21 6.69 -0.49
N ASP A 164 6.89 6.04 -1.43
CA ASP A 164 8.02 6.61 -2.18
C ASP A 164 7.67 6.68 -3.67
N ASN A 165 7.96 7.82 -4.31
CA ASN A 165 7.73 8.02 -5.75
C ASN A 165 6.33 7.55 -6.24
N ASN A 166 5.28 7.81 -5.46
CA ASN A 166 3.88 7.40 -5.70
C ASN A 166 3.63 5.89 -5.68
N ARG A 167 4.46 5.13 -4.96
CA ARG A 167 4.26 3.70 -4.70
C ARG A 167 4.32 3.43 -3.22
N VAL A 168 3.60 2.40 -2.78
CA VAL A 168 3.68 1.93 -1.40
C VAL A 168 5.10 1.41 -1.17
N GLU A 169 5.80 1.97 -0.19
CA GLU A 169 7.14 1.54 0.21
C GLU A 169 7.07 0.70 1.48
N LEU A 170 6.26 1.15 2.44
CA LEU A 170 6.11 0.53 3.74
C LEU A 170 4.66 0.62 4.19
N VAL A 171 4.15 -0.46 4.77
CA VAL A 171 2.92 -0.43 5.56
C VAL A 171 3.22 -0.88 6.98
N LEU A 172 2.80 -0.06 7.94
CA LEU A 172 2.85 -0.37 9.36
C LEU A 172 1.49 -0.91 9.77
N TYR A 173 1.44 -2.12 10.34
CA TYR A 173 0.21 -2.68 10.90
C TYR A 173 0.35 -2.81 12.40
N ASN A 174 -0.57 -2.21 13.13
CA ASN A 174 -0.65 -2.31 14.58
C ASN A 174 -2.03 -2.77 14.99
N ALA A 175 -2.11 -3.61 16.01
CA ALA A 175 -3.38 -3.97 16.62
C ALA A 175 -3.31 -3.82 18.12
N TYR A 176 -4.40 -3.35 18.72
CA TYR A 176 -4.50 -3.14 20.16
C TYR A 176 -5.89 -3.46 20.70
N ILE A 177 -5.92 -3.94 21.94
CA ILE A 177 -7.15 -4.17 22.69
C ILE A 177 -7.37 -2.97 23.62
N PRO A 178 -8.48 -2.23 23.50
CA PRO A 178 -8.81 -1.18 24.46
C PRO A 178 -9.22 -1.85 25.79
N VAL A 179 -8.56 -1.41 26.88
CA VAL A 179 -8.90 -1.82 28.24
C VAL A 179 -9.84 -0.81 28.88
N ASP A 180 -9.60 0.47 28.61
CA ASP A 180 -10.43 1.62 28.99
C ASP A 180 -10.20 2.76 27.97
N GLU A 181 -10.79 3.94 28.20
CA GLU A 181 -10.69 5.08 27.29
C GLU A 181 -9.25 5.60 27.07
N LYS A 182 -8.32 5.32 27.99
CA LYS A 182 -6.95 5.83 27.98
C LYS A 182 -5.91 4.73 27.78
N THR A 183 -6.25 3.50 28.12
CA THR A 183 -5.34 2.36 28.14
C THR A 183 -5.63 1.43 26.97
N LYS A 184 -4.63 1.24 26.11
CA LYS A 184 -4.66 0.31 24.98
C LYS A 184 -3.52 -0.69 25.15
N PHE A 185 -3.82 -1.97 24.97
CA PHE A 185 -2.84 -3.05 25.06
C PHE A 185 -2.42 -3.49 23.65
N PRO A 186 -1.18 -3.24 23.21
CA PRO A 186 -0.66 -3.69 21.93
C PRO A 186 -0.64 -5.22 21.85
N VAL A 187 -1.17 -5.78 20.77
CA VAL A 187 -1.17 -7.23 20.50
C VAL A 187 -0.53 -7.59 19.17
N LEU A 188 -0.27 -6.61 18.30
CA LEU A 188 0.43 -6.80 17.05
C LEU A 188 1.22 -5.53 16.70
N ALA A 189 2.47 -5.72 16.27
CA ALA A 189 3.26 -4.71 15.59
C ALA A 189 3.97 -5.37 14.40
N GLN A 190 3.68 -4.87 13.20
CA GLN A 190 4.22 -5.39 11.96
C GLN A 190 4.66 -4.27 11.01
N GLU A 191 5.73 -4.56 10.28
CA GLU A 191 6.23 -3.75 9.17
C GLU A 191 6.21 -4.59 7.90
N LYS A 192 5.64 -4.05 6.81
CA LYS A 192 5.64 -4.68 5.50
C LYS A 192 6.31 -3.79 4.47
N GLU A 193 7.53 -4.15 4.08
CA GLU A 193 8.31 -3.47 3.06
C GLU A 193 7.94 -3.98 1.67
N PHE A 194 7.91 -3.08 0.69
CA PHE A 194 7.61 -3.36 -0.72
C PHE A 194 8.82 -2.98 -1.58
N VAL A 195 9.35 -3.95 -2.33
CA VAL A 195 10.51 -3.74 -3.19
C VAL A 195 10.13 -3.97 -4.65
N TYR A 196 10.53 -3.02 -5.49
CA TYR A 196 10.24 -3.01 -6.92
C TYR A 196 11.50 -3.22 -7.75
N ASN A 197 11.38 -3.96 -8.86
CA ASN A 197 12.48 -4.17 -9.80
C ASN A 197 12.74 -2.95 -10.69
N ALA A 198 13.74 -3.03 -11.57
CA ALA A 198 14.09 -1.96 -12.51
C ALA A 198 12.97 -1.59 -13.51
N ASN A 199 12.02 -2.49 -13.76
CA ASN A 199 10.83 -2.26 -14.56
C ASN A 199 9.66 -1.71 -13.75
N ASN A 200 9.90 -1.35 -12.48
CA ASN A 200 8.91 -0.84 -11.53
C ASN A 200 7.88 -1.87 -11.05
N GLN A 201 8.07 -3.15 -11.35
CA GLN A 201 7.14 -4.21 -10.98
C GLN A 201 7.45 -4.67 -9.55
N LEU A 202 6.42 -5.03 -8.79
CA LEU A 202 6.60 -5.56 -7.44
C LEU A 202 7.43 -6.84 -7.49
N GLU A 203 8.63 -6.82 -6.94
CA GLU A 203 9.57 -7.93 -6.95
C GLU A 203 9.44 -8.80 -5.70
N LYS A 204 9.33 -8.15 -4.54
CA LYS A 204 9.19 -8.84 -3.26
C LYS A 204 8.51 -7.97 -2.21
N THR A 205 7.92 -8.63 -1.22
CA THR A 205 7.50 -8.03 0.04
C THR A 205 8.23 -8.71 1.19
N ILE A 206 8.49 -7.95 2.25
CA ILE A 206 9.11 -8.46 3.47
C ILE A 206 8.26 -7.99 4.65
N ILE A 207 7.60 -8.92 5.33
CA ILE A 207 6.84 -8.67 6.55
C ILE A 207 7.71 -9.06 7.74
N LYS A 208 7.85 -8.17 8.70
CA LYS A 208 8.46 -8.42 10.01
C LYS A 208 7.38 -8.28 11.08
N THR A 209 7.22 -9.31 11.90
CA THR A 209 6.42 -9.26 13.13
C THR A 209 7.35 -9.13 14.31
N PHE A 210 7.15 -8.11 15.12
CA PHE A 210 8.03 -7.81 16.26
C PHE A 210 7.55 -8.49 17.53
N LYS A 211 8.50 -8.92 18.37
CA LYS A 211 8.18 -9.40 19.72
C LYS A 211 7.75 -8.23 20.61
N LEU A 212 6.66 -8.42 21.33
CA LEU A 212 6.13 -7.45 22.28
C LEU A 212 6.39 -7.90 23.72
N SER A 213 6.76 -6.95 24.56
CA SER A 213 6.89 -7.15 26.01
C SER A 213 5.50 -7.31 26.66
N SER A 214 5.46 -7.68 27.95
CA SER A 214 4.20 -7.73 28.71
C SER A 214 3.47 -6.40 28.81
N ASN A 215 4.14 -5.29 28.51
CA ASN A 215 3.57 -3.94 28.52
C ASN A 215 3.20 -3.47 27.09
N GLY A 216 3.46 -4.30 26.08
CA GLY A 216 3.15 -4.03 24.67
C GLY A 216 4.21 -3.26 23.90
N ASP A 217 5.31 -2.85 24.53
CA ASP A 217 6.45 -2.24 23.83
C ASP A 217 7.21 -3.30 23.02
N ILE A 218 7.71 -2.92 21.83
CA ILE A 218 8.62 -3.76 21.05
C ILE A 218 9.87 -4.03 21.87
N ILE A 219 10.24 -5.30 22.00
CA ILE A 219 11.43 -5.72 22.73
C ILE A 219 12.68 -5.30 21.95
N ILE A 220 13.62 -4.65 22.63
CA ILE A 220 14.93 -4.27 22.10
C ILE A 220 15.98 -5.19 22.74
N ASN A 221 16.84 -5.80 21.92
CA ASN A 221 17.88 -6.72 22.37
C ASN A 221 19.13 -5.99 22.92
N ASP A 222 20.09 -6.76 23.45
CA ASP A 222 21.36 -6.23 24.00
C ASP A 222 22.24 -5.48 22.98
N LYS A 223 21.92 -5.55 21.68
CA LYS A 223 22.58 -4.82 20.59
C LYS A 223 21.84 -3.56 20.16
N ASN A 224 20.77 -3.19 20.88
CA ASN A 224 19.90 -2.06 20.56
C ASN A 224 19.16 -2.23 19.21
N GLU A 225 18.77 -3.46 18.89
CA GLU A 225 17.96 -3.81 17.70
C GLU A 225 16.58 -4.31 18.14
N GLN A 226 15.54 -4.03 17.35
CA GLN A 226 14.20 -4.57 17.58
C GLN A 226 14.19 -6.09 17.38
N GLU A 227 13.66 -6.82 18.36
CA GLU A 227 13.51 -8.27 18.23
C GLU A 227 12.37 -8.64 17.30
N VAL A 228 12.71 -9.42 16.27
CA VAL A 228 11.75 -9.96 15.32
C VAL A 228 11.37 -11.38 15.72
N GLU A 229 10.06 -11.64 15.80
CA GLU A 229 9.49 -12.95 16.07
C GLU A 229 9.41 -13.78 14.78
N LEU A 230 8.92 -13.15 13.72
CA LEU A 230 8.61 -13.82 12.46
C LEU A 230 8.94 -12.91 11.28
N ILE A 231 9.56 -13.47 10.26
CA ILE A 231 9.78 -12.81 8.97
C ILE A 231 9.09 -13.62 7.89
N GLU A 232 8.24 -12.98 7.09
CA GLU A 232 7.70 -13.54 5.86
C GLU A 232 8.22 -12.77 4.66
N THR A 233 8.82 -13.46 3.69
CA THR A 233 9.26 -12.87 2.43
C THR A 233 8.52 -13.52 1.27
N CYS A 234 7.73 -12.74 0.54
CA CYS A 234 7.13 -13.17 -0.72
C CYS A 234 7.94 -12.63 -1.90
N THR A 235 8.33 -13.51 -2.82
CA THR A 235 8.97 -13.13 -4.10
C THR A 235 7.99 -13.34 -5.24
N TYR A 236 7.80 -12.32 -6.07
CA TYR A 236 6.81 -12.28 -7.14
C TYR A 236 7.47 -12.42 -8.51
N SER A 237 6.87 -13.22 -9.39
CA SER A 237 7.43 -13.59 -10.69
C SER A 237 6.36 -13.86 -11.75
N ASP A 238 6.82 -14.25 -12.94
CA ASP A 238 5.98 -14.54 -14.12
C ASP A 238 4.98 -13.43 -14.44
N TYR A 239 5.49 -12.21 -14.61
CA TYR A 239 4.65 -11.06 -14.92
C TYR A 239 3.95 -11.23 -16.28
N ASN A 240 2.65 -10.94 -16.32
CA ASN A 240 1.87 -11.03 -17.54
C ASN A 240 2.09 -9.80 -18.45
N PRO A 241 1.44 -9.71 -19.64
CA PRO A 241 1.63 -8.57 -20.55
C PRO A 241 1.27 -7.18 -19.99
N ASN A 242 0.48 -7.11 -18.91
CA ASN A 242 0.16 -5.86 -18.21
C ASN A 242 1.09 -5.59 -17.01
N SER A 243 2.16 -6.39 -16.89
CA SER A 243 3.20 -6.30 -15.86
C SER A 243 2.78 -6.64 -14.44
N ASP A 244 1.60 -7.25 -14.25
CA ASP A 244 1.17 -7.84 -12.99
C ASP A 244 1.79 -9.22 -12.78
N TRP A 245 2.24 -9.52 -11.56
CA TRP A 245 2.77 -10.84 -11.21
C TRP A 245 1.69 -11.93 -11.31
N THR A 246 2.08 -13.14 -11.69
CA THR A 246 1.17 -14.29 -11.73
C THR A 246 1.62 -15.47 -10.88
N LYS A 247 2.84 -15.43 -10.34
CA LYS A 247 3.31 -16.37 -9.33
C LYS A 247 3.95 -15.64 -8.16
N ALA A 248 3.82 -16.22 -6.98
CA ALA A 248 4.59 -15.81 -5.81
C ALA A 248 5.07 -17.02 -5.01
N VAL A 249 6.23 -16.88 -4.38
CA VAL A 249 6.74 -17.84 -3.39
C VAL A 249 6.95 -17.10 -2.09
N CYS A 250 6.18 -17.45 -1.07
CA CYS A 250 6.25 -16.86 0.26
C CYS A 250 6.95 -17.82 1.22
N ILE A 251 8.00 -17.33 1.88
CA ILE A 251 8.79 -18.09 2.84
C ILE A 251 8.69 -17.38 4.19
N THR A 252 8.18 -18.11 5.18
CA THR A 252 8.11 -17.67 6.57
C THR A 252 9.27 -18.30 7.33
N THR A 253 10.00 -17.49 8.11
CA THR A 253 11.12 -17.91 8.97
C THR A 253 10.93 -17.33 10.38
N GLY A 254 11.30 -18.10 11.40
CA GLY A 254 11.05 -17.80 12.81
C GLY A 254 10.88 -19.10 13.59
N ASP A 255 9.95 -19.12 14.54
CA ASP A 255 9.64 -20.31 15.36
C ASP A 255 9.14 -21.50 14.52
N GLU A 256 8.46 -21.24 13.41
CA GLU A 256 8.10 -22.24 12.41
C GLU A 256 8.47 -21.75 11.01
N SER A 257 9.01 -22.67 10.19
CA SER A 257 9.34 -22.38 8.79
C SER A 257 8.28 -22.97 7.87
N LYS A 258 7.74 -22.13 6.98
CA LYS A 258 6.71 -22.51 6.02
C LYS A 258 7.05 -21.95 4.65
N THR A 259 6.70 -22.69 3.60
CA THR A 259 6.74 -22.18 2.23
C THR A 259 5.38 -22.34 1.59
N VAL A 260 4.88 -21.25 1.00
CA VAL A 260 3.61 -21.21 0.27
C VAL A 260 3.89 -20.76 -1.15
N ASN A 261 3.39 -21.53 -2.13
CA ASN A 261 3.41 -21.14 -3.53
C ASN A 261 2.03 -20.61 -3.90
N LEU A 262 2.00 -19.44 -4.55
CA LEU A 262 0.78 -18.80 -5.01
C LEU A 262 0.78 -18.72 -6.53
N THR A 263 -0.37 -18.97 -7.13
CA THR A 263 -0.65 -18.67 -8.54
C THR A 263 -1.80 -17.69 -8.61
N ARG A 264 -1.63 -16.61 -9.38
CA ARG A 264 -2.62 -15.53 -9.55
C ARG A 264 -3.06 -15.47 -11.00
N THR A 265 -4.36 -15.65 -11.21
CA THR A 265 -5.03 -15.41 -12.49
C THR A 265 -5.77 -14.09 -12.43
N ILE A 266 -5.62 -13.26 -13.48
CA ILE A 266 -6.20 -11.92 -13.54
C ILE A 266 -7.03 -11.80 -14.81
N GLN A 267 -8.30 -11.44 -14.64
CA GLN A 267 -9.16 -11.03 -15.73
C GLN A 267 -9.19 -9.50 -15.78
N TYR A 268 -8.89 -8.92 -16.93
CA TYR A 268 -8.92 -7.47 -17.13
C TYR A 268 -10.23 -7.01 -17.76
N ASN A 269 -10.56 -5.73 -17.57
CA ASN A 269 -11.62 -5.04 -18.30
C ASN A 269 -11.25 -4.80 -19.78
#